data_AF-A0A5C6MJ20-F1
#
_entry.id   AF-A0A5C6MJ20-F1
#
_cell.length_a   1.000
_cell.length_b   1.000
_cell.length_c   1.000
_cell.angle_alpha   90.00
_cell.angle_beta   90.00
_cell.angle_gamma   90.00
#
_symmetry.space_group_name_H-M   'P 1'
#
loop_
_entity.id
_entity.type
_entity.pdbx_description
1 polymer ?
#
loop_
_entity_poly.entity_id
_entity_poly.type
_entity_poly.pdbx_seq_one_letter_code
_entity_poly.pdbx_strand_id
1 'polypeptide(L)'
;MTQQGSSILVIRGNLTKLSLLFSHILWELRAMFPGGSFEGDTYRVKKAEAGRFWRQSFGNRCIVPWTRFKEKLQNVHAFEDGMESMALKSTIDLTCNDHISVFEFDIFTRLFQPWRSLLKNWNHLAVIHPGYMAFLTYDQVVARLEHHLHRPGSYIFRLSCTRMGEWAVGHVTTKGNIVQTIPQNTPLYLALIQGFKEGCYLYPDGRDVNPDLSSLCEPAQTCKVSVTEEQYELYCDIGSTFQMCKICTDRDKDTRIQPCGHLLCRTCLTGWQVRTGS
;
A
#
# COMPACT_ATOMS: atom_id res chain seq x y z
N MET A 1 -27.77 -4.73 16.41
CA MET A 1 -27.43 -4.47 15.00
C MET A 1 -27.34 -5.82 14.30
N THR A 2 -28.27 -6.10 13.37
CA THR A 2 -28.47 -7.42 12.75
C THR A 2 -27.34 -7.77 11.77
N GLN A 3 -27.01 -9.06 11.62
CA GLN A 3 -25.99 -9.59 10.69
C GLN A 3 -26.08 -9.02 9.25
N GLN A 4 -27.27 -8.60 8.81
CA GLN A 4 -27.48 -7.95 7.51
C GLN A 4 -26.84 -6.56 7.39
N GLY A 5 -26.80 -5.78 8.47
CA GLY A 5 -26.16 -4.45 8.48
C GLY A 5 -24.64 -4.52 8.32
N SER A 6 -24.01 -5.53 8.92
CA SER A 6 -22.57 -5.78 8.78
C SER A 6 -22.20 -6.22 7.35
N SER A 7 -23.09 -6.96 6.66
CA SER A 7 -22.86 -7.40 5.27
C SER A 7 -22.84 -6.24 4.27
N ILE A 8 -23.77 -5.27 4.40
CA ILE A 8 -23.85 -4.11 3.50
C ILE A 8 -22.62 -3.20 3.63
N LEU A 9 -22.13 -2.98 4.84
CA LEU A 9 -20.91 -2.18 5.08
C LEU A 9 -19.68 -2.83 4.44
N VAL A 10 -19.55 -4.16 4.54
CA VAL A 10 -18.48 -4.91 3.88
C VAL A 10 -18.57 -4.79 2.36
N ILE A 11 -19.77 -4.93 1.78
CA ILE A 11 -20.00 -4.80 0.34
C ILE A 11 -19.65 -3.38 -0.16
N ARG A 12 -20.06 -2.33 0.56
CA ARG A 12 -19.71 -0.93 0.22
C ARG A 12 -18.21 -0.66 0.34
N GLY A 13 -17.55 -1.24 1.33
CA GLY A 13 -16.09 -1.20 1.45
C GLY A 13 -15.40 -1.82 0.23
N ASN A 14 -15.89 -2.98 -0.22
CA ASN A 14 -15.37 -3.65 -1.41
C ASN A 14 -15.58 -2.84 -2.70
N LEU A 15 -16.74 -2.22 -2.87
CA LEU A 15 -16.98 -1.34 -4.02
C LEU A 15 -16.03 -0.14 -4.04
N THR A 16 -15.69 0.39 -2.86
CA THR A 16 -14.70 1.48 -2.74
C THR A 16 -13.31 1.00 -3.17
N LYS A 17 -12.89 -0.20 -2.73
CA LYS A 17 -11.62 -0.81 -3.18
C LYS A 17 -11.59 -1.01 -4.70
N LEU A 18 -12.66 -1.53 -5.30
CA LEU A 18 -12.77 -1.68 -6.76
C LEU A 18 -12.74 -0.33 -7.49
N SER A 19 -13.38 0.69 -6.94
CA SER A 19 -13.36 2.03 -7.52
C SER A 19 -11.94 2.62 -7.54
N LEU A 20 -11.17 2.38 -6.48
CA LEU A 20 -9.75 2.75 -6.42
C LEU A 20 -8.92 1.95 -7.42
N LEU A 21 -9.15 0.64 -7.54
CA LEU A 21 -8.51 -0.21 -8.55
C LEU A 21 -8.75 0.34 -9.97
N PHE A 22 -10.00 0.65 -10.34
CA PHE A 22 -10.31 1.25 -11.64
C PHE A 22 -9.63 2.62 -11.83
N SER A 23 -9.54 3.42 -10.77
CA SER A 23 -8.78 4.68 -10.81
C SER A 23 -7.29 4.41 -11.11
N HIS A 24 -6.69 3.42 -10.46
CA HIS A 24 -5.29 3.04 -10.69
C HIS A 24 -5.05 2.58 -12.14
N ILE A 25 -5.91 1.70 -12.65
CA ILE A 25 -5.86 1.23 -14.05
C ILE A 25 -5.96 2.42 -15.03
N LEU A 26 -6.90 3.34 -14.79
CA LEU A 26 -7.05 4.52 -15.64
C LEU A 26 -5.82 5.44 -15.62
N TRP A 27 -5.23 5.64 -14.45
CA TRP A 27 -4.02 6.45 -14.29
C TRP A 27 -2.82 5.81 -15.00
N GLU A 28 -2.63 4.50 -14.85
CA GLU A 28 -1.60 3.75 -15.57
C GLU A 28 -1.81 3.86 -17.08
N LEU A 29 -3.03 3.63 -17.57
CA LEU A 29 -3.34 3.72 -19.00
C LEU A 29 -3.03 5.11 -19.55
N ARG A 30 -3.40 6.18 -18.84
CA ARG A 30 -3.06 7.56 -19.22
C ARG A 30 -1.56 7.83 -19.23
N ALA A 31 -0.83 7.21 -18.33
CA ALA A 31 0.61 7.38 -18.21
C ALA A 31 1.39 6.62 -19.30
N MET A 32 0.87 5.46 -19.72
CA MET A 32 1.44 4.64 -20.79
C MET A 32 0.98 5.08 -22.19
N PHE A 33 -0.19 5.71 -22.30
CA PHE A 33 -0.79 6.17 -23.56
C PHE A 33 -1.16 7.66 -23.53
N PRO A 34 -0.20 8.57 -23.27
CA PRO A 34 -0.47 10.00 -23.30
C PRO A 34 -0.99 10.42 -24.69
N GLY A 35 -2.10 11.15 -24.73
CA GLY A 35 -2.76 11.54 -25.99
C GLY A 35 -3.26 10.36 -26.84
N GLY A 36 -3.31 9.14 -26.30
CA GLY A 36 -3.71 7.92 -27.02
C GLY A 36 -2.57 7.20 -27.75
N SER A 37 -1.34 7.71 -27.70
CA SER A 37 -0.16 7.08 -28.31
C SER A 37 0.65 6.33 -27.27
N PHE A 38 1.11 5.12 -27.61
CA PHE A 38 1.94 4.34 -26.69
C PHE A 38 3.30 5.01 -26.47
N GLU A 39 3.61 5.33 -25.21
CA GLU A 39 4.88 5.89 -24.77
C GLU A 39 5.47 5.15 -23.55
N GLY A 40 4.93 3.98 -23.21
CA GLY A 40 5.38 3.22 -22.02
C GLY A 40 6.83 2.78 -22.05
N ASP A 41 7.42 2.62 -23.23
CA ASP A 41 8.84 2.29 -23.45
C ASP A 41 9.78 3.49 -23.23
N THR A 42 9.23 4.72 -23.25
CA THR A 42 9.95 5.97 -22.98
C THR A 42 9.60 6.59 -21.64
N TYR A 43 8.75 5.92 -20.84
CA TYR A 43 8.32 6.38 -19.52
C TYR A 43 9.51 6.73 -18.62
N ARG A 44 9.44 7.90 -17.99
CA ARG A 44 10.52 8.42 -17.13
C ARG A 44 10.17 8.28 -15.65
N VAL A 45 10.80 7.31 -14.99
CA VAL A 45 10.78 7.19 -13.52
C VAL A 45 11.38 8.47 -12.91
N LYS A 46 10.64 9.12 -12.00
CA LYS A 46 11.02 10.43 -11.43
C LYS A 46 12.24 10.36 -10.53
N LYS A 47 12.44 9.25 -9.81
CA LYS A 47 13.59 9.05 -8.93
C LYS A 47 14.76 8.47 -9.72
N ALA A 48 15.87 9.22 -9.79
CA ALA A 48 17.01 8.88 -10.66
C ALA A 48 17.62 7.50 -10.37
N GLU A 49 17.83 7.15 -9.08
CA GLU A 49 18.37 5.84 -8.70
C GLU A 49 17.42 4.70 -9.08
N ALA A 50 16.13 4.84 -8.80
CA ALA A 50 15.09 3.89 -9.20
C ALA A 50 15.01 3.73 -10.73
N GLY A 51 15.07 4.84 -11.47
CA GLY A 51 15.06 4.82 -12.94
C GLY A 51 16.29 4.13 -13.53
N ARG A 52 17.47 4.26 -12.90
CA ARG A 52 18.67 3.49 -13.29
C ARG A 52 18.48 2.00 -13.03
N PHE A 53 17.95 1.63 -11.86
CA PHE A 53 17.63 0.23 -11.53
C PHE A 53 16.70 -0.39 -12.57
N TRP A 54 15.60 0.28 -12.92
CA TRP A 54 14.64 -0.23 -13.90
C TRP A 54 15.29 -0.47 -15.26
N ARG A 55 16.02 0.54 -15.78
CA ARG A 55 16.70 0.43 -17.08
C ARG A 55 17.75 -0.67 -17.10
N GLN A 56 18.54 -0.83 -16.03
CA GLN A 56 19.55 -1.89 -15.94
C GLN A 56 18.94 -3.29 -15.84
N SER A 57 17.79 -3.43 -15.17
CA SER A 57 17.16 -4.73 -14.90
C SER A 57 16.22 -5.19 -16.02
N PHE A 58 15.52 -4.24 -16.66
CA PHE A 58 14.40 -4.52 -17.55
C PHE A 58 14.49 -3.82 -18.91
N GLY A 59 15.45 -2.91 -19.12
CA GLY A 59 15.59 -2.14 -20.36
C GLY A 59 14.42 -1.17 -20.55
N ASN A 60 13.82 -1.20 -21.75
CA ASN A 60 12.67 -0.37 -22.14
C ASN A 60 11.32 -1.09 -21.93
N ARG A 61 11.27 -2.18 -21.15
CA ARG A 61 10.00 -2.84 -20.84
C ARG A 61 9.14 -1.90 -19.98
N CYS A 62 7.88 -1.78 -20.33
CA CYS A 62 6.89 -1.03 -19.55
C CYS A 62 6.20 -1.89 -18.49
N ILE A 63 6.27 -3.23 -18.60
CA ILE A 63 5.64 -4.18 -17.67
C ILE A 63 6.47 -5.46 -17.57
N VAL A 64 6.57 -6.02 -16.36
CA VAL A 64 7.26 -7.28 -16.08
C VAL A 64 6.48 -8.15 -15.10
N PRO A 65 6.56 -9.49 -15.18
CA PRO A 65 5.94 -10.36 -14.18
C PRO A 65 6.51 -10.10 -12.78
N TRP A 66 5.67 -10.19 -11.75
CA TRP A 66 6.07 -10.02 -10.34
C TRP A 66 7.29 -10.87 -9.97
N THR A 67 7.33 -12.14 -10.41
CA THR A 67 8.42 -13.07 -10.11
C THR A 67 9.78 -12.54 -10.58
N ARG A 68 9.83 -11.97 -11.79
CA ARG A 68 11.04 -11.36 -12.37
C ARG A 68 11.37 -10.04 -11.69
N PHE A 69 10.36 -9.23 -11.37
CA PHE A 69 10.57 -7.97 -10.65
C PHE A 69 11.18 -8.23 -9.26
N LYS A 70 10.59 -9.17 -8.51
CA LYS A 70 11.01 -9.61 -7.19
C LYS A 70 12.49 -10.01 -7.17
N GLU A 71 12.88 -10.92 -8.06
CA GLU A 71 14.27 -11.40 -8.18
C GLU A 71 15.25 -10.24 -8.37
N LYS A 72 14.95 -9.29 -9.26
CA LYS A 72 15.83 -8.14 -9.50
C LYS A 72 15.85 -7.16 -8.33
N LEU A 73 14.70 -6.93 -7.69
CA LEU A 73 14.62 -6.05 -6.53
C LEU A 73 15.39 -6.63 -5.33
N GLN A 74 15.32 -7.95 -5.10
CA GLN A 74 16.05 -8.63 -4.02
C GLN A 74 17.57 -8.44 -4.10
N ASN A 75 18.13 -8.27 -5.31
CA ASN A 75 19.56 -8.03 -5.50
C ASN A 75 20.04 -6.66 -4.99
N VAL A 76 19.12 -5.70 -4.83
CA VAL A 76 19.44 -4.30 -4.45
C VAL A 76 18.77 -3.88 -3.14
N HIS A 77 17.69 -4.57 -2.76
CA HIS A 77 16.99 -4.40 -1.49
C HIS A 77 16.70 -5.78 -0.90
N ALA A 78 17.26 -6.07 0.27
CA ALA A 78 17.03 -7.35 0.94
C ALA A 78 15.61 -7.40 1.54
N PHE A 79 14.87 -8.46 1.22
CA PHE A 79 13.59 -8.84 1.84
C PHE A 79 13.38 -10.35 1.69
N GLU A 80 12.62 -10.92 2.61
CA GLU A 80 12.35 -12.36 2.67
C GLU A 80 11.21 -12.78 1.72
N ASP A 81 11.30 -14.01 1.24
CA ASP A 81 10.16 -14.67 0.62
C ASP A 81 9.07 -14.96 1.68
N GLY A 82 7.84 -15.19 1.23
CA GLY A 82 6.68 -15.38 2.12
C GLY A 82 5.88 -14.10 2.31
N MET A 83 5.47 -13.82 3.55
CA MET A 83 4.54 -12.74 3.86
C MET A 83 5.10 -11.33 3.57
N GLU A 84 6.41 -11.09 3.80
CA GLU A 84 7.06 -9.82 3.44
C GLU A 84 6.97 -9.57 1.92
N SER A 85 7.28 -10.59 1.11
CA SER A 85 7.14 -10.51 -0.35
C SER A 85 5.70 -10.30 -0.81
N MET A 86 4.71 -10.88 -0.14
CA MET A 86 3.29 -10.73 -0.52
C MET A 86 2.72 -9.37 -0.12
N ALA A 87 3.09 -8.88 1.06
CA ALA A 87 2.79 -7.52 1.49
C ALA A 87 3.41 -6.51 0.52
N LEU A 88 4.66 -6.74 0.10
CA LEU A 88 5.32 -5.89 -0.89
C LEU A 88 4.61 -5.91 -2.24
N LYS A 89 4.26 -7.11 -2.75
CA LYS A 89 3.47 -7.27 -3.98
C LYS A 89 2.17 -6.48 -3.90
N SER A 90 1.37 -6.68 -2.85
CA SER A 90 0.08 -5.98 -2.66
C SER A 90 0.20 -4.46 -2.52
N THR A 91 1.40 -3.95 -2.21
CA THR A 91 1.67 -2.51 -2.18
C THR A 91 2.02 -1.96 -3.57
N ILE A 92 2.81 -2.70 -4.36
CA ILE A 92 3.34 -2.24 -5.65
C ILE A 92 2.35 -2.52 -6.79
N ASP A 93 1.71 -3.70 -6.79
CA ASP A 93 0.74 -4.16 -7.80
C ASP A 93 -0.61 -3.45 -7.59
N LEU A 94 -0.66 -2.19 -8.00
CA LEU A 94 -1.83 -1.31 -7.85
C LEU A 94 -2.99 -1.77 -8.74
N THR A 95 -2.69 -2.47 -9.84
CA THR A 95 -3.65 -2.99 -10.81
C THR A 95 -4.05 -4.45 -10.55
N CYS A 96 -3.44 -5.09 -9.54
CA CYS A 96 -3.75 -6.43 -9.06
C CYS A 96 -3.74 -7.50 -10.17
N ASN A 97 -2.68 -7.52 -11.00
CA ASN A 97 -2.60 -8.37 -12.19
C ASN A 97 -1.34 -9.26 -12.25
N ASP A 98 -0.62 -9.42 -11.13
CA ASP A 98 0.61 -10.20 -11.00
C ASP A 98 1.79 -9.68 -11.84
N HIS A 99 1.68 -8.45 -12.34
CA HIS A 99 2.72 -7.75 -13.06
C HIS A 99 3.02 -6.43 -12.37
N ILE A 100 4.24 -5.94 -12.57
CA ILE A 100 4.64 -4.61 -12.15
C ILE A 100 4.94 -3.80 -13.39
N SER A 101 4.22 -2.71 -13.58
CA SER A 101 4.51 -1.72 -14.61
C SER A 101 5.57 -0.71 -14.17
N VAL A 102 6.22 -0.05 -15.13
CA VAL A 102 7.17 1.04 -14.85
C VAL A 102 6.46 2.23 -14.18
N PHE A 103 5.15 2.37 -14.41
CA PHE A 103 4.30 3.36 -13.74
C PHE A 103 4.10 3.00 -12.27
N GLU A 104 3.65 1.79 -11.96
CA GLU A 104 3.48 1.29 -10.59
C GLU A 104 4.79 1.38 -9.79
N PHE A 105 5.90 1.01 -10.42
CA PHE A 105 7.23 1.16 -9.86
C PHE A 105 7.61 2.63 -9.57
N ASP A 106 7.32 3.56 -10.48
CA ASP A 106 7.53 4.99 -10.23
C ASP A 106 6.70 5.49 -9.05
N ILE A 107 5.41 5.09 -8.97
CA ILE A 107 4.54 5.45 -7.86
C ILE A 107 5.11 4.95 -6.53
N PHE A 108 5.47 3.67 -6.45
CA PHE A 108 6.04 3.06 -5.25
C PHE A 108 7.32 3.78 -4.78
N THR A 109 8.26 4.01 -5.70
CA THR A 109 9.55 4.63 -5.37
C THR A 109 9.46 6.10 -5.00
N ARG A 110 8.40 6.81 -5.44
CA ARG A 110 8.10 8.17 -4.98
C ARG A 110 7.47 8.18 -3.59
N LEU A 111 6.58 7.24 -3.29
CA LEU A 111 5.92 7.15 -2.00
C LEU A 111 6.92 6.82 -0.88
N PHE A 112 7.79 5.83 -1.10
CA PHE A 112 8.68 5.31 -0.06
C PHE A 112 10.14 5.76 -0.22
N GLN A 113 10.36 6.89 -0.89
CA GLN A 113 11.67 7.53 -1.04
C GLN A 113 12.36 7.82 0.32
N PRO A 114 13.71 7.89 0.37
CA PRO A 114 14.66 7.71 -0.73
C PRO A 114 14.91 6.25 -1.12
N TRP A 115 15.44 6.03 -2.33
CA TRP A 115 15.71 4.68 -2.89
C TRP A 115 16.57 3.81 -1.95
N ARG A 116 17.64 4.36 -1.38
CA ARG A 116 18.57 3.59 -0.53
C ARG A 116 17.91 2.92 0.68
N SER A 117 16.84 3.50 1.22
CA SER A 117 16.09 2.95 2.35
C SER A 117 14.67 2.55 1.97
N LEU A 118 14.40 2.28 0.69
CA LEU A 118 13.05 2.07 0.14
C LEU A 118 12.19 1.12 0.97
N LEU A 119 12.67 -0.10 1.20
CA LEU A 119 11.90 -1.12 1.94
C LEU A 119 11.85 -0.84 3.45
N LYS A 120 12.90 -0.22 4.02
CA LYS A 120 12.88 0.26 5.42
C LYS A 120 11.77 1.31 5.60
N ASN A 121 11.68 2.26 4.69
CA ASN A 121 10.65 3.30 4.70
C ASN A 121 9.27 2.71 4.50
N TRP A 122 9.11 1.78 3.56
CA TRP A 122 7.85 1.06 3.34
C TRP A 122 7.39 0.32 4.59
N ASN A 123 8.27 -0.44 5.24
CA ASN A 123 7.95 -1.13 6.48
C ASN A 123 7.51 -0.16 7.58
N HIS A 124 8.30 0.89 7.82
CA HIS A 124 8.00 1.88 8.85
C HIS A 124 6.73 2.71 8.59
N LEU A 125 6.41 3.01 7.32
CA LEU A 125 5.31 3.91 6.97
C LEU A 125 4.02 3.17 6.63
N ALA A 126 4.07 2.02 5.99
CA ALA A 126 2.89 1.30 5.53
C ALA A 126 2.56 0.08 6.39
N VAL A 127 3.57 -0.71 6.76
CA VAL A 127 3.32 -2.00 7.42
C VAL A 127 3.04 -1.83 8.91
N ILE A 128 3.87 -1.06 9.61
CA ILE A 128 3.78 -0.96 11.08
C ILE A 128 3.13 0.34 11.57
N HIS A 129 3.01 1.36 10.72
CA HIS A 129 2.54 2.67 11.17
C HIS A 129 1.02 2.67 11.45
N PRO A 130 0.57 2.95 12.68
CA PRO A 130 -0.86 2.92 13.00
C PRO A 130 -1.67 4.02 12.30
N GLY A 131 -1.01 5.11 11.90
CA GLY A 131 -1.62 6.19 11.13
C GLY A 131 -1.82 5.88 9.65
N TYR A 132 -1.23 4.80 9.11
CA TYR A 132 -1.42 4.45 7.70
C TYR A 132 -2.77 3.80 7.47
N MET A 133 -3.48 4.28 6.46
CA MET A 133 -4.77 3.75 6.05
C MET A 133 -4.75 3.45 4.55
N ALA A 134 -4.69 2.17 4.20
CA ALA A 134 -4.80 1.76 2.80
C ALA A 134 -6.24 1.96 2.30
N PHE A 135 -6.36 2.26 1.00
CA PHE A 135 -7.65 2.31 0.29
C PHE A 135 -8.73 3.22 0.90
N LEU A 136 -8.35 4.37 1.49
CA LEU A 136 -9.29 5.39 1.94
C LEU A 136 -9.50 6.52 0.92
N THR A 137 -10.73 7.01 0.83
CA THR A 137 -11.06 8.24 0.11
C THR A 137 -10.93 9.47 1.00
N TYR A 138 -11.11 10.66 0.42
CA TYR A 138 -11.16 11.92 1.18
C TYR A 138 -12.26 11.88 2.25
N ASP A 139 -13.46 11.47 1.87
CA ASP A 139 -14.63 11.45 2.77
C ASP A 139 -14.46 10.44 3.89
N GLN A 140 -13.86 9.29 3.61
CA GLN A 140 -13.60 8.28 4.65
C GLN A 140 -12.53 8.73 5.64
N VAL A 141 -11.56 9.55 5.22
CA VAL A 141 -10.61 10.19 6.15
C VAL A 141 -11.34 11.14 7.08
N VAL A 142 -12.25 11.96 6.56
CA VAL A 142 -13.07 12.86 7.38
C VAL A 142 -13.91 12.06 8.38
N ALA A 143 -14.70 11.11 7.91
CA ALA A 143 -15.56 10.27 8.76
C ALA A 143 -14.76 9.54 9.86
N ARG A 144 -13.54 9.07 9.55
CA ARG A 144 -12.67 8.42 10.55
C ARG A 144 -12.18 9.40 11.61
N LEU A 145 -11.71 10.58 11.20
CA LEU A 145 -11.18 11.59 12.12
C LEU A 145 -12.26 12.32 12.92
N GLU A 146 -13.53 12.29 12.48
CA GLU A 146 -14.67 12.82 13.24
C GLU A 146 -14.79 12.16 14.63
N HIS A 147 -14.42 10.89 14.75
CA HIS A 147 -14.38 10.18 16.03
C HIS A 147 -13.31 10.72 16.99
N HIS A 148 -12.36 11.51 16.49
CA HIS A 148 -11.22 12.03 17.23
C HIS A 148 -11.22 13.57 17.34
N LEU A 149 -12.34 14.24 17.06
CA LEU A 149 -12.43 15.72 17.17
C LEU A 149 -12.10 16.26 18.56
N HIS A 150 -12.38 15.48 19.60
CA HIS A 150 -12.05 15.80 20.99
C HIS A 150 -10.54 15.76 21.27
N ARG A 151 -9.73 15.32 20.30
CA ARG A 151 -8.29 15.08 20.43
C ARG A 151 -7.52 15.77 19.29
N PRO A 152 -7.29 17.09 19.39
CA PRO A 152 -6.45 17.80 18.43
C PRO A 152 -5.08 17.15 18.26
N GLY A 153 -4.58 17.12 17.02
CA GLY A 153 -3.34 16.41 16.66
C GLY A 153 -3.55 14.94 16.26
N SER A 154 -4.78 14.41 16.33
CA SER A 154 -5.09 13.11 15.75
C SER A 154 -4.98 13.13 14.24
N TYR A 155 -4.28 12.15 13.66
CA TYR A 155 -3.96 12.15 12.23
C TYR A 155 -3.93 10.75 11.63
N ILE A 156 -4.20 10.68 10.33
CA ILE A 156 -4.03 9.49 9.50
C ILE A 156 -3.49 9.90 8.13
N PHE A 157 -2.84 8.99 7.42
CA PHE A 157 -2.35 9.25 6.07
C PHE A 157 -2.57 8.07 5.14
N ARG A 158 -2.60 8.39 3.85
CA ARG A 158 -2.94 7.46 2.77
C ARG A 158 -2.32 7.91 1.46
N LEU A 159 -2.39 7.04 0.46
CA LEU A 159 -2.07 7.41 -0.92
C LEU A 159 -3.11 8.43 -1.44
N SER A 160 -2.64 9.43 -2.19
CA SER A 160 -3.52 10.37 -2.87
C SER A 160 -4.13 9.76 -4.13
N CYS A 161 -5.46 9.75 -4.22
CA CYS A 161 -6.20 9.20 -5.35
C CYS A 161 -6.21 10.13 -6.58
N THR A 162 -5.97 11.42 -6.38
CA THR A 162 -5.98 12.45 -7.44
C THR A 162 -4.57 12.87 -7.86
N ARG A 163 -3.56 12.54 -7.06
CA ARG A 163 -2.14 12.81 -7.35
C ARG A 163 -1.32 11.55 -7.07
N MET A 164 -1.26 10.67 -8.05
CA MET A 164 -0.56 9.39 -7.93
C MET A 164 0.92 9.57 -7.58
N GLY A 165 1.39 8.82 -6.59
CA GLY A 165 2.76 8.89 -6.07
C GLY A 165 2.98 10.04 -5.08
N GLU A 166 1.90 10.60 -4.54
CA GLU A 166 1.92 11.56 -3.44
C GLU A 166 1.08 11.04 -2.26
N TRP A 167 1.44 11.49 -1.07
CA TRP A 167 0.72 11.18 0.16
C TRP A 167 -0.34 12.24 0.46
N ALA A 168 -1.43 11.83 1.08
CA ALA A 168 -2.41 12.72 1.68
C ALA A 168 -2.47 12.46 3.19
N VAL A 169 -2.35 13.51 4.00
CA VAL A 169 -2.38 13.44 5.47
C VAL A 169 -3.59 14.22 5.96
N GLY A 170 -4.50 13.55 6.66
CA GLY A 170 -5.62 14.17 7.36
C GLY A 170 -5.29 14.34 8.83
N HIS A 171 -5.62 15.48 9.43
CA HIS A 171 -5.47 15.68 10.87
C HIS A 171 -6.56 16.57 11.48
N VAL A 172 -6.77 16.40 12.79
CA VAL A 172 -7.63 17.24 13.62
C VAL A 172 -6.83 18.45 14.10
N THR A 173 -7.28 19.64 13.76
CA THR A 173 -6.67 20.91 14.16
C THR A 173 -7.00 21.28 15.60
N THR A 174 -6.24 22.21 16.19
CA THR A 174 -6.52 22.78 17.53
C THR A 174 -7.88 23.47 17.64
N LYS A 175 -8.49 23.84 16.51
CA LYS A 175 -9.84 24.43 16.44
C LYS A 175 -10.95 23.39 16.33
N GLY A 176 -10.64 22.09 16.36
CA GLY A 176 -11.62 21.02 16.22
C GLY A 176 -12.12 20.81 14.78
N ASN A 177 -11.39 21.30 13.77
CA ASN A 177 -11.68 21.05 12.36
C ASN A 177 -10.77 19.95 11.80
N ILE A 178 -11.22 19.22 10.77
CA ILE A 178 -10.41 18.24 10.04
C ILE A 178 -9.86 18.88 8.76
N VAL A 179 -8.54 18.76 8.55
CA VAL A 179 -7.86 19.28 7.36
C VAL A 179 -7.02 18.18 6.72
N GLN A 180 -7.06 18.08 5.39
CA GLN A 180 -6.21 17.18 4.60
C GLN A 180 -5.20 17.97 3.77
N THR A 181 -3.92 17.57 3.85
CA THR A 181 -2.81 18.19 3.13
C THR A 181 -2.05 17.16 2.30
N ILE A 182 -1.34 17.63 1.27
CA ILE A 182 -0.44 16.80 0.44
C ILE A 182 0.97 17.38 0.60
N PRO A 183 1.89 16.68 1.32
CA PRO A 183 3.26 17.13 1.49
C PRO A 183 3.93 17.36 0.14
N GLN A 184 4.37 18.59 -0.12
CA GLN A 184 5.02 18.96 -1.38
C GLN A 184 6.53 18.71 -1.28
N ASN A 185 7.10 18.02 -2.27
CA ASN A 185 8.54 17.81 -2.44
C ASN A 185 9.30 17.29 -1.21
N THR A 186 8.61 16.63 -0.28
CA THR A 186 9.18 16.16 0.99
C THR A 186 8.84 14.68 1.19
N PRO A 187 9.81 13.81 1.52
CA PRO A 187 9.52 12.44 1.96
C PRO A 187 8.52 12.41 3.12
N LEU A 188 7.61 11.44 3.12
CA LEU A 188 6.53 11.40 4.12
C LEU A 188 7.06 11.38 5.55
N TYR A 189 8.09 10.57 5.84
CA TYR A 189 8.63 10.48 7.19
C TYR A 189 9.13 11.82 7.72
N LEU A 190 9.75 12.66 6.87
CA LEU A 190 10.16 14.02 7.25
C LEU A 190 8.95 14.92 7.51
N ALA A 191 7.92 14.83 6.67
CA ALA A 191 6.68 15.58 6.86
C ALA A 191 5.98 15.19 8.18
N LEU A 192 5.99 13.91 8.54
CA LEU A 192 5.44 13.40 9.80
C LEU A 192 6.25 13.87 11.01
N ILE A 193 7.58 13.79 10.96
CA ILE A 193 8.47 14.30 12.01
C ILE A 193 8.26 15.80 12.20
N GLN A 194 8.18 16.57 11.12
CA GLN A 194 7.98 18.01 11.20
C GLN A 194 6.61 18.35 11.79
N GLY A 195 5.54 17.70 11.33
CA GLY A 195 4.21 17.94 11.88
C GLY A 195 4.06 17.43 13.32
N PHE A 196 4.85 16.45 13.77
CA PHE A 196 4.94 16.11 15.20
C PHE A 196 5.56 17.26 16.01
N LYS A 197 6.67 17.83 15.54
CA LYS A 197 7.33 18.99 16.18
C LYS A 197 6.43 20.23 16.23
N GLU A 198 5.59 20.43 15.21
CA GLU A 198 4.62 21.52 15.14
C GLU A 198 3.33 21.26 15.93
N GLY A 199 3.16 20.05 16.48
CA GLY A 199 1.96 19.67 17.25
C GLY A 199 0.76 19.28 16.39
N CYS A 200 0.92 19.13 15.07
CA CYS A 200 -0.15 18.75 14.14
C CYS A 200 -0.37 17.24 14.04
N TYR A 201 0.69 16.42 14.16
CA TYR A 201 0.65 14.97 13.97
C TYR A 201 1.11 14.23 15.22
N LEU A 202 0.25 14.22 16.24
CA LEU A 202 0.57 13.70 17.57
C LEU A 202 0.01 12.30 17.81
N TYR A 203 -1.22 12.04 17.37
CA TYR A 203 -1.96 10.85 17.74
C TYR A 203 -2.36 10.05 16.49
N PRO A 204 -1.49 9.14 16.02
CA PRO A 204 -1.77 8.39 14.81
C PRO A 204 -3.01 7.53 15.02
N ASP A 205 -4.03 7.74 14.20
CA ASP A 205 -5.32 7.09 14.33
C ASP A 205 -5.93 7.22 15.75
N GLY A 206 -5.71 8.39 16.38
CA GLY A 206 -6.20 8.68 17.73
C GLY A 206 -5.45 7.97 18.87
N ARG A 207 -4.40 7.19 18.58
CA ARG A 207 -3.62 6.45 19.58
C ARG A 207 -2.66 7.35 20.37
N ASP A 208 -2.36 6.95 21.60
CA ASP A 208 -1.46 7.70 22.50
C ASP A 208 0.01 7.63 22.09
N VAL A 209 0.41 6.54 21.43
CA VAL A 209 1.80 6.27 21.07
C VAL A 209 2.02 6.64 19.60
N ASN A 210 2.86 7.64 19.36
CA ASN A 210 3.33 8.01 18.04
C ASN A 210 4.67 7.32 17.75
N PRO A 211 4.81 6.55 16.65
CA PRO A 211 6.08 5.94 16.30
C PRO A 211 7.18 6.98 16.06
N ASP A 212 8.38 6.72 16.56
CA ASP A 212 9.54 7.53 16.22
C ASP A 212 10.09 7.13 14.83
N LEU A 213 10.09 8.09 13.90
CA LEU A 213 10.58 7.94 12.54
C LEU A 213 11.98 8.54 12.35
N SER A 214 12.61 9.04 13.42
CA SER A 214 13.96 9.65 13.38
C SER A 214 15.01 8.71 12.77
N SER A 215 14.89 7.40 13.01
CA SER A 215 15.76 6.35 12.47
C SER A 215 15.74 6.23 10.93
N LEU A 216 14.76 6.84 10.26
CA LEU A 216 14.71 6.96 8.80
C LEU A 216 15.55 8.12 8.25
N CYS A 217 15.99 9.04 9.12
CA CYS A 217 16.86 10.17 8.74
C CYS A 217 18.35 9.77 8.71
N GLU A 218 18.72 8.69 9.39
CA GLU A 218 20.11 8.26 9.48
C GLU A 218 20.61 7.68 8.16
N PRO A 219 21.87 7.96 7.76
CA PRO A 219 22.48 7.36 6.59
C PRO A 219 22.65 5.85 6.80
N ALA A 220 21.67 5.09 6.31
CA ALA A 220 21.71 3.65 6.01
C ALA A 220 22.64 2.82 6.92
N GLN A 221 22.29 2.67 8.20
CA GLN A 221 22.61 1.41 8.85
C GLN A 221 21.70 0.33 8.26
N THR A 222 22.31 -0.79 7.85
CA THR A 222 21.68 -2.01 7.33
C THR A 222 20.83 -2.74 8.40
N CYS A 223 20.30 -2.02 9.38
CA CYS A 223 19.41 -2.59 10.37
C CYS A 223 18.06 -2.84 9.68
N LYS A 224 17.80 -4.11 9.34
CA LYS A 224 16.50 -4.57 8.89
C LYS A 224 15.51 -4.30 10.02
N VAL A 225 14.40 -3.64 9.71
CA VAL A 225 13.29 -3.48 10.65
C VAL A 225 12.79 -4.88 10.97
N SER A 226 12.77 -5.24 12.25
CA SER A 226 12.11 -6.47 12.67
C SER A 226 10.60 -6.26 12.59
N VAL A 227 10.00 -6.81 11.53
CA VAL A 227 8.56 -6.87 11.32
C VAL A 227 8.16 -8.33 11.43
N THR A 228 7.16 -8.63 12.24
CA THR A 228 6.74 -10.02 12.46
C THR A 228 5.85 -10.50 11.30
N GLU A 229 5.75 -11.82 11.13
CA GLU A 229 4.91 -12.41 10.09
C GLU A 229 3.43 -12.00 10.27
N GLU A 230 2.93 -11.94 11.50
CA GLU A 230 1.57 -11.52 11.83
C GLU A 230 1.30 -10.06 11.45
N GLN A 231 2.30 -9.19 11.52
CA GLN A 231 2.17 -7.79 11.08
C GLN A 231 2.01 -7.70 9.56
N TYR A 232 2.72 -8.55 8.80
CA TYR A 232 2.52 -8.65 7.36
C TYR A 232 1.18 -9.26 6.99
N GLU A 233 0.71 -10.29 7.72
CA GLU A 233 -0.64 -10.86 7.54
C GLU A 233 -1.72 -9.80 7.74
N LEU A 234 -1.65 -9.05 8.84
CA LEU A 234 -2.59 -7.97 9.12
C LEU A 234 -2.56 -6.90 8.00
N TYR A 235 -1.37 -6.53 7.52
CA TYR A 235 -1.22 -5.59 6.42
C TYR A 235 -1.89 -6.07 5.13
N CYS A 236 -1.63 -7.32 4.75
CA CYS A 236 -2.24 -7.95 3.58
C CYS A 236 -3.78 -7.97 3.68
N ASP A 237 -4.33 -8.14 4.88
CA ASP A 237 -5.78 -8.13 5.08
C ASP A 237 -6.42 -6.76 4.90
N ILE A 238 -5.73 -5.69 5.28
CA ILE A 238 -6.19 -4.31 5.07
C ILE A 238 -6.35 -4.05 3.55
N GLY A 239 -5.38 -4.50 2.75
CA GLY A 239 -5.34 -4.28 1.31
C GLY A 239 -6.10 -5.29 0.46
N SER A 240 -6.32 -6.50 0.96
CA SER A 240 -6.96 -7.59 0.21
C SER A 240 -8.34 -7.20 -0.35
N THR A 241 -8.51 -7.40 -1.66
CA THR A 241 -9.80 -7.32 -2.35
C THR A 241 -10.64 -8.56 -1.99
N PHE A 242 -11.96 -8.47 -2.10
CA PHE A 242 -12.83 -9.64 -1.88
C PHE A 242 -12.48 -10.81 -2.80
N GLN A 243 -11.94 -10.55 -3.99
CA GLN A 243 -11.61 -11.56 -4.99
C GLN A 243 -10.46 -12.46 -4.54
N MET A 244 -9.52 -11.96 -3.74
CA MET A 244 -8.36 -12.76 -3.33
C MET A 244 -8.70 -13.83 -2.29
N CYS A 245 -8.14 -15.03 -2.48
CA CYS A 245 -8.24 -16.18 -1.58
C CYS A 245 -7.65 -15.83 -0.21
N LYS A 246 -8.42 -16.04 0.86
CA LYS A 246 -7.98 -15.74 2.23
C LYS A 246 -7.04 -16.78 2.84
N ILE A 247 -6.77 -17.88 2.13
CA ILE A 247 -5.83 -18.92 2.57
C ILE A 247 -4.43 -18.61 2.06
N CYS A 248 -4.27 -18.37 0.75
CA CYS A 248 -2.96 -18.09 0.18
C CYS A 248 -2.67 -16.62 -0.05
N THR A 249 -3.67 -15.73 0.08
CA THR A 249 -3.55 -14.28 -0.14
C THR A 249 -2.76 -13.89 -1.39
N ASP A 250 -2.84 -14.73 -2.43
CA ASP A 250 -2.04 -14.63 -3.66
C ASP A 250 -2.89 -14.89 -4.93
N ARG A 251 -3.89 -15.78 -4.86
CA ARG A 251 -4.74 -16.15 -6.01
C ARG A 251 -6.17 -15.72 -5.80
N ASP A 252 -6.89 -15.47 -6.89
CA ASP A 252 -8.34 -15.23 -6.83
C ASP A 252 -9.14 -16.46 -6.38
N LYS A 253 -10.28 -16.17 -5.73
CA LYS A 253 -11.32 -17.13 -5.37
C LYS A 253 -12.03 -17.57 -6.64
N ASP A 254 -11.75 -18.78 -7.07
CA ASP A 254 -12.32 -19.40 -8.27
C ASP A 254 -13.18 -20.63 -7.94
N THR A 255 -13.28 -21.01 -6.66
CA THR A 255 -14.06 -22.17 -6.22
C THR A 255 -14.86 -21.88 -4.95
N ARG A 256 -16.02 -22.55 -4.83
CA ARG A 256 -16.93 -22.49 -3.69
C ARG A 256 -17.08 -23.88 -3.08
N ILE A 257 -16.76 -24.02 -1.79
CA ILE A 257 -16.98 -25.28 -1.08
C ILE A 257 -18.47 -25.47 -0.84
N GLN A 258 -18.98 -26.67 -1.12
CA GLN A 258 -20.32 -27.10 -0.76
C GLN A 258 -20.26 -28.05 0.44
N PRO A 259 -21.23 -27.99 1.39
CA PRO A 259 -22.41 -27.12 1.40
C PRO A 259 -22.18 -25.74 2.06
N CYS A 260 -21.04 -25.52 2.72
CA CYS A 260 -20.84 -24.36 3.61
C CYS A 260 -20.66 -23.00 2.88
N GLY A 261 -20.46 -22.98 1.57
CA GLY A 261 -20.45 -21.77 0.75
C GLY A 261 -19.17 -20.93 0.79
N HIS A 262 -18.13 -21.36 1.52
CA HIS A 262 -16.84 -20.64 1.58
C HIS A 262 -16.17 -20.55 0.21
N LEU A 263 -15.60 -19.37 -0.11
CA LEU A 263 -14.90 -19.09 -1.37
C LEU A 263 -13.38 -19.02 -1.14
N LEU A 264 -12.61 -19.77 -1.93
CA LEU A 264 -11.14 -19.85 -1.92
C LEU A 264 -10.63 -20.18 -3.33
N CYS A 265 -9.30 -20.20 -3.53
CA CYS A 265 -8.71 -20.66 -4.79
C CYS A 265 -8.63 -22.19 -4.86
N ARG A 266 -8.75 -22.76 -6.05
CA ARG A 266 -8.74 -24.20 -6.31
C ARG A 266 -7.45 -24.85 -5.83
N THR A 267 -6.31 -24.17 -5.96
CA THR A 267 -5.02 -24.68 -5.47
C THR A 267 -5.02 -24.87 -3.95
N CYS A 268 -5.58 -23.94 -3.18
CA CYS A 268 -5.71 -24.10 -1.72
C CYS A 268 -6.68 -25.21 -1.37
N LEU A 269 -7.80 -25.33 -2.09
CA LEU A 269 -8.77 -26.39 -1.86
C LEU A 269 -8.14 -27.77 -2.09
N THR A 270 -7.49 -27.96 -3.23
CA THR A 270 -6.85 -29.23 -3.59
C THR A 270 -5.71 -29.55 -2.63
N GLY A 271 -4.88 -28.56 -2.27
CA GLY A 271 -3.80 -28.75 -1.29
C GLY A 271 -4.32 -29.18 0.09
N TRP A 272 -5.48 -28.66 0.51
CA TRP A 272 -6.11 -29.08 1.75
C TRP A 272 -6.71 -30.49 1.66
N GLN A 273 -7.40 -30.81 0.57
CA GLN A 273 -8.01 -32.14 0.35
C GLN A 273 -6.98 -33.27 0.30
N VAL A 274 -5.82 -33.04 -0.31
CA VAL A 274 -4.72 -34.02 -0.35
C VAL A 274 -4.16 -34.27 1.05
N ARG A 275 -4.06 -33.24 1.90
CA ARG A 275 -3.58 -33.35 3.29
C ARG A 275 -4.57 -34.08 4.21
N THR A 276 -5.87 -34.00 3.95
CA THR A 276 -6.91 -34.69 4.74
C THR A 276 -7.16 -36.14 4.29
N GLY A 277 -6.65 -36.53 3.12
CA GLY A 277 -6.75 -37.89 2.58
C GLY A 277 -5.52 -38.76 2.82
N SER A 278 -4.60 -38.30 3.69
CA SER A 278 -3.41 -39.03 4.15
C SER A 278 -3.61 -39.54 5.57
#